data_AF-A0A6J4VKQ7-F1
#
_entry.id   AF-A0A6J4VKQ7-F1
#
_cell.length_a   1.000
_cell.length_b   1.000
_cell.length_c   1.000
_cell.angle_alpha   90.00
_cell.angle_beta   90.00
_cell.angle_gamma   90.00
#
_symmetry.space_group_name_H-M   'P 1'
#
loop_
_entity.id
_entity.type
_entity.pdbx_description
1 polymer ?
#
loop_
_entity_poly.entity_id
_entity_poly.type
_entity_poly.pdbx_seq_one_letter_code
_entity_poly.pdbx_strand_id
1 'polypeptide(L)'
;MPVHLVRTTLGVCEVTLGRGGLDLGERGGFSARWADPTPETEPLDLETYRQVVKAYLAELYRERHGHEAGSVTLNLASHQLIDDLSGWTKLNSRPDS
;
A
#
# COMPACT_ATOMS: atom_id res chain seq x y z
N MET A 1 11.86 4.67 2.78
CA MET A 1 10.52 4.06 2.66
C MET A 1 10.01 4.39 1.27
N PRO A 2 9.53 3.40 0.51
CA PRO A 2 9.08 3.64 -0.84
C PRO A 2 7.76 4.44 -0.83
N VAL A 3 7.62 5.31 -1.82
CA VAL A 3 6.45 6.19 -2.02
C VAL A 3 5.84 5.86 -3.37
N HIS A 4 4.52 5.71 -3.42
CA HIS A 4 3.78 5.35 -4.61
C HIS A 4 2.58 6.27 -4.81
N LEU A 5 2.35 6.73 -6.04
CA LEU A 5 1.07 7.32 -6.42
C LEU A 5 0.12 6.20 -6.77
N VAL A 6 -1.03 6.14 -6.09
CA VAL A 6 -2.03 5.09 -6.26
C VAL A 6 -3.36 5.72 -6.65
N ARG A 7 -3.92 5.25 -7.77
CA ARG A 7 -5.24 5.60 -8.24
C ARG A 7 -6.29 4.84 -7.44
N THR A 8 -7.16 5.58 -6.78
CA THR A 8 -8.34 5.05 -6.07
C THR A 8 -9.62 5.50 -6.77
N THR A 9 -10.77 5.01 -6.32
CA THR A 9 -12.07 5.40 -6.87
C THR A 9 -12.44 6.86 -6.64
N LEU A 10 -11.82 7.53 -5.65
CA LEU A 10 -12.13 8.92 -5.29
C LEU A 10 -10.97 9.89 -5.58
N GLY A 11 -9.89 9.43 -6.20
CA GLY A 11 -8.74 10.26 -6.57
C GLY A 11 -7.40 9.58 -6.42
N VAL A 12 -6.33 10.35 -6.62
CA VAL A 12 -4.94 9.87 -6.50
C VAL A 12 -4.42 10.12 -5.09
N CYS A 13 -3.84 9.09 -4.51
CA CYS A 13 -3.21 9.14 -3.18
C CYS A 13 -1.72 8.92 -3.32
N GLU A 14 -0.91 9.72 -2.65
CA GLU A 14 0.48 9.38 -2.38
C GLU A 14 0.51 8.47 -1.14
N VAL A 15 1.04 7.26 -1.31
CA VAL A 15 1.09 6.23 -0.29
C VAL A 15 2.54 5.91 0.03
N THR A 16 2.91 6.07 1.30
CA THR A 16 4.20 5.67 1.84
C THR A 16 4.02 4.41 2.66
N LEU A 17 4.73 3.33 2.32
CA LEU A 17 4.75 2.12 3.13
C LEU A 17 5.63 2.35 4.38
N GLY A 18 5.01 2.32 5.56
CA GLY A 18 5.62 2.70 6.84
C GLY A 18 6.11 1.51 7.67
N ARG A 19 7.05 1.78 8.61
CA ARG A 19 7.72 0.76 9.46
C ARG A 19 6.89 0.22 10.63
N GLY A 20 5.71 0.76 10.91
CA GLY A 20 4.91 0.35 12.06
C GLY A 20 4.08 -0.88 11.73
N GLY A 21 4.49 -2.07 12.20
CA GLY A 21 3.67 -3.28 12.12
C GLY A 21 3.90 -4.20 10.92
N LEU A 22 5.12 -4.26 10.37
CA LEU A 22 5.47 -5.12 9.23
C LEU A 22 5.75 -6.59 9.58
N ASP A 23 5.41 -7.04 10.80
CA ASP A 23 5.42 -8.48 11.10
C ASP A 23 4.25 -9.15 10.36
N LEU A 24 4.45 -10.31 9.74
CA LEU A 24 3.39 -11.01 9.00
C LEU A 24 2.38 -11.61 9.99
N GLY A 25 1.51 -10.75 10.53
CA GLY A 25 0.60 -11.03 11.64
C GLY A 25 0.28 -9.78 12.48
N GLU A 26 1.13 -8.76 12.43
CA GLU A 26 0.85 -7.42 12.94
C GLU A 26 0.36 -6.51 11.80
N ARG A 27 -0.45 -5.51 12.13
CA ARG A 27 -1.06 -4.64 11.12
C ARG A 27 0.00 -3.71 10.54
N GLY A 28 0.40 -3.94 9.29
CA GLY A 28 1.25 -3.03 8.55
C GLY A 28 0.63 -1.63 8.46
N GLY A 29 1.42 -0.60 8.69
CA GLY A 29 1.01 0.80 8.56
C GLY A 29 1.44 1.39 7.24
N PHE A 30 0.53 2.05 6.53
CA PHE A 30 0.87 3.02 5.51
C PHE A 30 0.52 4.42 5.99
N SER A 31 1.19 5.41 5.43
CA SER A 31 0.74 6.80 5.46
C SER A 31 0.21 7.15 4.09
N ALA A 32 -0.97 7.76 4.03
CA ALA A 32 -1.54 8.26 2.79
C ALA A 32 -1.85 9.75 2.92
N ARG A 33 -1.68 10.47 1.81
CA ARG A 33 -2.21 11.82 1.61
C ARG A 33 -2.76 11.97 0.20
N TRP A 34 -3.73 12.85 0.04
CA TRP A 34 -4.21 13.22 -1.28
C TRP A 34 -3.06 13.84 -2.09
N ALA A 35 -2.98 13.48 -3.36
CA ALA A 35 -1.98 14.01 -4.28
C ALA A 35 -2.65 14.35 -5.61
N ASP A 36 -2.17 15.43 -6.23
CA ASP A 36 -2.55 15.75 -7.60
C ASP A 36 -1.58 15.01 -8.54
N PRO A 37 -2.09 14.30 -9.57
CA PRO A 37 -1.24 13.56 -10.50
C PRO A 37 -0.33 14.54 -11.26
N THR A 38 0.97 14.29 -11.24
CA THR A 38 1.93 15.03 -12.07
C THR A 38 2.05 14.34 -13.43
N PRO A 39 2.31 15.09 -14.52
CA PRO A 39 2.50 14.49 -15.85
C PRO A 39 3.72 13.56 -15.93
N GLU A 40 4.63 13.62 -14.94
CA GLU A 40 5.88 12.86 -14.91
C GLU A 40 5.74 11.50 -14.19
N THR A 41 4.63 11.24 -13.49
CA THR A 41 4.45 9.98 -12.74
C THR A 41 3.02 9.48 -12.89
N GLU A 42 2.87 8.38 -13.64
CA GLU A 42 1.58 7.72 -13.78
C GLU A 42 1.20 7.01 -12.47
N PRO A 43 0.02 7.32 -11.89
CA PRO A 43 -0.45 6.63 -10.69
C PRO A 43 -0.75 5.16 -10.97
N LEU A 44 -0.30 4.28 -10.09
CA LEU A 44 -0.55 2.84 -10.14
C LEU A 44 -2.04 2.56 -9.91
N ASP A 45 -2.62 1.62 -10.64
CA ASP A 45 -3.89 1.02 -10.25
C ASP A 45 -3.73 0.13 -8.99
N LEU A 46 -4.85 -0.27 -8.39
CA LEU A 46 -4.84 -1.04 -7.14
C LEU A 46 -4.21 -2.43 -7.30
N GLU A 47 -4.32 -3.07 -8.46
CA GLU A 47 -3.72 -4.39 -8.69
C GLU A 47 -2.21 -4.28 -8.87
N THR A 48 -1.74 -3.30 -9.63
CA THR A 48 -0.30 -3.02 -9.76
C THR A 48 0.30 -2.64 -8.41
N TYR A 49 -0.36 -1.76 -7.65
CA TYR A 49 0.06 -1.39 -6.31
C TYR A 49 0.09 -2.61 -5.37
N ARG A 50 -0.86 -3.54 -5.49
CA ARG A 50 -0.85 -4.79 -4.72
C ARG A 50 0.38 -5.65 -5.00
N GLN A 51 0.84 -5.73 -6.26
CA GLN A 51 2.07 -6.48 -6.57
C GLN A 51 3.31 -5.84 -5.95
N VAL A 52 3.38 -4.50 -5.96
CA VAL A 52 4.44 -3.74 -5.29
C VAL A 52 4.45 -4.01 -3.79
N VAL A 53 3.28 -3.98 -3.15
CA VAL A 53 3.14 -4.32 -1.72
C VAL A 53 3.60 -5.75 -1.43
N LYS A 54 3.22 -6.73 -2.26
CA LYS A 54 3.67 -8.13 -2.08
C LYS A 54 5.18 -8.27 -2.17
N ALA A 55 5.81 -7.65 -3.17
CA ALA A 55 7.26 -7.68 -3.33
C ALA A 55 7.95 -7.08 -2.10
N TYR A 56 7.50 -5.89 -1.69
CA TYR A 56 8.04 -5.21 -0.51
C TYR A 56 7.90 -6.04 0.77
N LEU A 57 6.73 -6.62 1.02
CA LEU A 57 6.49 -7.48 2.19
C LEU A 57 7.33 -8.76 2.16
N ALA A 58 7.54 -9.35 0.98
CA ALA A 58 8.36 -10.55 0.82
C ALA A 58 9.83 -10.27 1.12
N GLU A 59 10.37 -9.14 0.64
CA GLU A 59 11.74 -8.69 0.95
C GLU A 59 11.92 -8.49 2.45
N LEU A 60 11.04 -7.71 3.08
CA LEU A 60 11.09 -7.44 4.51
C LEU A 60 11.01 -8.71 5.37
N TYR A 61 10.10 -9.62 5.02
CA TYR A 61 9.97 -10.87 5.75
C TYR A 61 11.25 -11.71 5.64
N ARG A 62 11.84 -11.77 4.45
CA ARG A 62 13.11 -12.47 4.23
C ARG A 62 14.25 -11.85 5.04
N GLU A 63 14.35 -10.53 5.07
CA GLU A 63 15.34 -9.81 5.88
C GLU A 63 15.20 -10.12 7.37
N ARG A 64 13.98 -10.27 7.87
CA ARG A 64 13.70 -10.48 9.30
C ARG A 64 13.82 -11.94 9.74
N HIS A 65 13.35 -12.88 8.93
CA HIS A 65 13.23 -14.29 9.31
C HIS A 65 14.24 -15.21 8.62
N GLY A 66 14.99 -14.71 7.62
CA GLY A 66 16.01 -15.47 6.90
C GLY A 66 15.45 -16.51 5.91
N HIS A 67 14.13 -16.52 5.66
CA HIS A 67 13.48 -17.40 4.70
C HIS A 67 12.30 -16.71 4.00
N GLU A 68 11.75 -17.35 2.96
CA GLU A 68 10.63 -16.80 2.20
C GLU A 68 9.30 -16.87 2.97
N ALA A 69 8.45 -15.87 2.74
CA ALA A 69 7.09 -15.84 3.27
C ALA A 69 6.17 -16.82 2.51
N GLY A 70 5.18 -17.37 3.20
CA GLY A 70 4.13 -18.16 2.56
C GLY A 70 3.24 -17.29 1.65
N SER A 71 2.87 -17.81 0.47
CA SER A 71 1.99 -17.12 -0.50
C SER A 71 0.65 -16.68 0.10
N VAL A 72 0.04 -17.52 0.94
CA VAL A 72 -1.21 -17.19 1.64
C VAL A 72 -1.04 -15.96 2.52
N THR A 73 0.05 -15.90 3.28
CA THR A 73 0.35 -14.81 4.20
C THR A 73 0.55 -13.48 3.47
N LEU A 74 1.33 -13.47 2.39
CA LEU A 74 1.53 -12.28 1.55
C LEU A 74 0.21 -11.82 0.89
N ASN A 75 -0.63 -12.76 0.47
CA ASN A 75 -1.92 -12.43 -0.12
C ASN A 75 -2.86 -11.77 0.90
N LEU A 76 -2.95 -12.28 2.12
CA LEU A 76 -3.79 -11.67 3.16
C LEU A 76 -3.30 -10.27 3.53
N ALA A 77 -1.99 -10.11 3.80
CA ALA A 77 -1.42 -8.83 4.17
C ALA A 77 -1.56 -7.76 3.06
N SER A 78 -1.33 -8.16 1.80
CA SER A 78 -1.49 -7.23 0.67
C SER A 78 -2.93 -6.79 0.45
N HIS A 79 -3.92 -7.67 0.56
CA HIS A 79 -5.33 -7.27 0.46
C HIS A 79 -5.74 -6.32 1.58
N GLN A 80 -5.33 -6.61 2.83
CA GLN A 80 -5.67 -5.76 3.95
C GLN A 80 -5.18 -4.31 3.73
N LEU A 81 -3.95 -4.12 3.22
CA LEU A 81 -3.43 -2.79 2.92
C LEU A 81 -4.20 -2.07 1.81
N ILE A 82 -4.72 -2.80 0.81
CA ILE A 82 -5.60 -2.23 -0.23
C ILE A 82 -6.96 -1.83 0.37
N ASP A 83 -7.52 -2.66 1.24
CA ASP A 83 -8.80 -2.40 1.90
C ASP A 83 -8.69 -1.19 2.85
N ASP A 84 -7.59 -1.10 3.60
CA ASP A 84 -7.33 0.02 4.50
C ASP A 84 -7.12 1.32 3.72
N LEU A 85 -6.40 1.30 2.59
CA LEU A 85 -6.27 2.46 1.70
C LEU A 85 -7.65 2.88 1.17
N SER A 86 -8.44 1.92 0.70
CA SER A 86 -9.80 2.18 0.21
C SER A 86 -10.72 2.75 1.29
N GLY A 87 -10.60 2.25 2.53
CA GLY A 87 -11.31 2.75 3.70
C GLY A 87 -10.89 4.17 4.06
N TRP A 88 -9.58 4.45 4.09
CA TRP A 88 -9.01 5.78 4.32
C TRP A 88 -9.54 6.78 3.28
N THR A 89 -9.53 6.42 2.00
CA THR A 89 -10.01 7.26 0.91
C THR A 89 -11.49 7.62 1.08
N LYS A 90 -12.33 6.66 1.46
CA LYS A 90 -13.76 6.89 1.71
C LYS A 90 -14.01 7.80 2.93
N LEU A 91 -13.26 7.60 4.01
CA LEU A 91 -13.41 8.37 5.25
C LEU A 91 -12.91 9.82 5.11
N ASN A 92 -11.88 10.04 4.27
CA ASN A 92 -11.25 11.34 4.07
C ASN A 92 -11.59 11.94 2.71
N SER A 93 -12.76 11.59 2.15
CA SER A 93 -13.16 11.99 0.80
C SER A 93 -12.89 13.48 0.56
N ARG A 94 -12.13 13.81 -0.49
CA ARG A 94 -11.92 15.19 -0.92
C ARG A 94 -13.26 15.69 -1.47
N PRO A 95 -13.91 16.72 -0.88
CA PRO A 95 -15.09 17.30 -1.50
C PRO A 95 -14.69 17.81 -2.89
N ASP A 96 -15.50 17.49 -3.90
CA ASP A 96 -15.37 18.01 -5.27
C ASP A 96 -15.18 19.53 -5.17
N SER A 97 -14.05 20.03 -5.67
CA SER A 97 -13.74 21.47 -5.70
C SER A 97 -14.40 22.15 -6.89
#